data_AF-A0A2I0V7V7-F1
#
_entry.id   AF-A0A2I0V7V7-F1
#
_cell.length_a   1.000
_cell.length_b   1.000
_cell.length_c   1.000
_cell.angle_alpha   90.00
_cell.angle_beta   90.00
_cell.angle_gamma   90.00
#
_symmetry.space_group_name_H-M   'P 1'
#
loop_
_entity.id
_entity.type
_entity.pdbx_description
1 polymer ?
#
loop_
_entity_poly.entity_id
_entity_poly.type
_entity_poly.pdbx_seq_one_letter_code
_entity_poly.pdbx_strand_id
1 'polypeptide(L)' 'MALWSHLRDSSHAYLLIKQLINLVDPDHEADYEGGLYSNLFTAHPPFQIDANFG' A
#
# COMPACT_ATOMS: atom_id res chain seq x y z
N MET A 1 5.51 -0.93 -6.97
CA MET A 1 6.88 -1.16 -6.46
C MET A 1 7.74 -1.91 -7.48
N ALA A 2 7.29 -3.06 -8.01
CA ALA A 2 8.04 -3.87 -8.99
C ALA A 2 8.53 -3.13 -10.25
N LEU A 3 7.68 -2.29 -10.86
CA LEU A 3 8.05 -1.54 -12.08
C LEU A 3 9.28 -0.64 -11.86
N TRP A 4 9.27 0.17 -10.80
CA TRP A 4 10.38 1.09 -10.49
C TRP A 4 11.66 0.35 -10.08
N SER A 5 11.53 -0.80 -9.41
CA SER A 5 12.65 -1.69 -9.13
C SER A 5 13.32 -2.20 -10.42
N HIS A 6 12.53 -2.64 -11.41
CA HIS A 6 13.05 -3.07 -12.72
C HIS A 6 13.68 -1.92 -13.53
N LEU A 7 13.22 -0.68 -13.33
CA LEU A 7 13.84 0.53 -13.90
C LEU A 7 15.08 1.00 -13.12
N ARG A 8 15.48 0.27 -12.07
CA ARG A 8 16.59 0.60 -11.15
C ARG A 8 16.44 1.96 -10.46
N ASP A 9 15.19 2.37 -10.23
CA ASP A 9 14.85 3.60 -9.51
C ASP A 9 14.43 3.27 -8.07
N SER A 10 15.44 3.15 -7.20
CA SER A 10 15.24 2.78 -5.80
C SER A 10 14.49 3.84 -5.01
N SER A 11 14.66 5.12 -5.35
CA SER A 11 14.00 6.24 -4.67
C SER A 11 12.48 6.17 -4.87
N HIS A 12 12.02 6.02 -6.11
CA HIS A 12 10.59 5.88 -6.40
C HIS A 12 10.01 4.57 -5.87
N ALA A 13 10.76 3.46 -5.98
CA ALA A 13 10.34 2.20 -5.38
C ALA A 13 10.13 2.32 -3.86
N TYR A 14 11.04 3.03 -3.18
CA TYR A 14 10.96 3.24 -1.73
C TYR A 14 9.85 4.21 -1.33
N LEU A 15 9.57 5.24 -2.13
CA LEU A 15 8.41 6.12 -1.89
C LEU A 15 7.10 5.34 -1.93
N LEU A 16 6.93 4.43 -2.90
CA LEU A 16 5.73 3.58 -2.98
C LEU A 16 5.60 2.64 -1.77
N ILE A 17 6.70 2.10 -1.24
CA ILE A 17 6.67 1.29 -0.01
C ILE A 17 6.15 2.12 1.16
N LYS A 18 6.62 3.37 1.31
CA LYS A 18 6.14 4.24 2.40
C LYS A 18 4.66 4.58 2.25
N GLN A 19 4.20 4.82 1.03
CA GLN A 19 2.79 5.11 0.76
C GLN A 19 1.89 3.90 1.07
N LEU A 20 2.40 2.67 0.90
CA LEU A 20 1.69 1.46 1.29
C LEU A 20 1.54 1.35 2.81
N ILE A 21 2.55 1.76 3.59
CA ILE A 21 2.54 1.71 5.06
C ILE A 21 1.81 2.93 5.61
N ASN A 22 0.52 3.01 5.33
CA ASN A 22 -0.41 3.96 5.91
C ASN A 22 -1.45 3.19 6.73
N LEU A 23 -1.53 3.43 8.04
CA LEU A 23 -2.45 2.67 8.89
C LEU A 23 -3.88 3.15 8.67
N VAL A 24 -4.72 2.28 8.11
CA VAL A 24 -6.12 2.59 7.81
C VAL A 24 -6.99 2.28 9.02
N ASP A 25 -7.82 3.24 9.40
CA ASP A 25 -8.90 3.05 10.38
C ASP A 25 -10.11 2.38 9.68
N PRO A 26 -10.52 1.17 10.09
CA PRO A 26 -11.65 0.47 9.50
C PRO A 26 -12.98 1.24 9.61
N ASP A 27 -13.14 2.08 10.64
CA ASP A 27 -14.37 2.86 10.85
C ASP A 27 -14.45 4.10 9.93
N HIS A 28 -13.31 4.50 9.35
CA HIS A 28 -13.15 5.68 8.49
C HIS A 28 -12.44 5.34 7.17
N GLU A 29 -12.67 4.14 6.64
CA GLU A 29 -11.92 3.60 5.48
C GLU A 29 -12.03 4.50 4.23
N ALA A 30 -13.15 5.20 4.05
CA ALA A 30 -13.38 6.10 2.92
C ALA A 30 -12.45 7.33 2.90
N ASP A 31 -11.81 7.66 4.03
CA ASP A 31 -10.86 8.78 4.13
C ASP A 31 -9.45 8.41 3.64
N TYR A 32 -9.23 7.14 3.26
CA TYR A 32 -7.92 6.62 2.88
C TYR A 32 -7.90 6.18 1.40
N GLU A 33 -6.90 6.65 0.65
CA GLU A 33 -6.65 6.22 -0.74
C GLU A 33 -5.83 4.92 -0.85
N GLY A 34 -5.72 4.19 0.26
CA GLY A 34 -4.96 2.94 0.37
C GLY A 34 -4.08 2.88 1.62
N GLY A 35 -3.68 1.67 1.99
CA GLY A 35 -2.80 1.45 3.13
C GLY A 35 -2.79 0.02 3.64
N LEU A 36 -2.53 -0.14 4.93
CA LEU A 36 -2.57 -1.40 5.65
C LEU A 36 -3.54 -1.27 6.82
N TYR A 37 -4.37 -2.27 7.05
CA TYR A 37 -5.02 -2.43 8.36
C TYR A 37 -3.98 -2.85 9.41
N SER A 38 -4.38 -2.86 10.68
CA SER A 38 -3.54 -3.29 11.81
C SER A 38 -3.01 -4.72 11.71
N ASN A 39 -3.65 -5.58 10.90
CA ASN A 39 -3.23 -6.95 10.62
C ASN A 39 -2.29 -7.08 9.39
N LEU A 40 -1.82 -5.95 8.84
CA LEU A 40 -0.95 -5.87 7.65
C LEU A 40 -1.60 -6.33 6.34
N PHE A 41 -2.93 -6.48 6.30
CA PHE A 41 -3.64 -6.66 5.02
C PHE A 41 -3.79 -5.33 4.31
N THR A 42 -3.62 -5.35 2.99
CA THR A 42 -3.79 -4.15 2.18
C THR A 42 -5.23 -3.69 2.17
N ALA A 43 -5.40 -2.45 2.63
CA ALA A 43 -6.62 -1.70 2.54
C ALA A 43 -6.61 -0.97 1.20
N HIS A 44 -7.58 -1.27 0.37
CA HIS A 44 -8.01 -0.46 -0.76
C HIS A 44 -9.52 -0.57 -0.69
N PRO A 45 -10.30 0.45 -0.32
CA PRO A 45 -11.69 0.22 0.07
C PRO A 45 -12.49 -0.39 -1.10
N PRO A 46 -12.96 -1.66 -1.04
CA PRO A 46 -12.80 -2.68 0.02
C PRO A 46 -11.64 -3.67 -0.20
N PHE A 47 -11.08 -4.25 0.88
CA PHE A 47 -9.99 -5.26 0.94
C PHE A 47 -9.56 -5.91 -0.39
N GLN A 48 -8.27 -5.79 -0.74
CA GLN A 48 -7.66 -6.49 -1.88
C GLN A 48 -6.34 -7.14 -1.45
N ILE A 49 -6.19 -8.44 -1.72
CA ILE A 49 -4.99 -9.22 -1.36
C ILE A 49 -3.83 -9.01 -2.35
N ASP A 50 -4.13 -8.46 -3.52
CA ASP A 50 -3.27 -8.33 -4.69
C ASP A 50 -2.03 -7.49 -4.37
N ALA A 51 -2.21 -6.43 -3.59
CA ALA A 51 -1.13 -5.53 -3.17
C ALA A 51 -0.25 -6.11 -2.05
N ASN A 52 -0.69 -7.14 -1.33
CA ASN A 52 0.18 -7.89 -0.40
C ASN A 52 1.22 -8.77 -1.13
N PHE A 53 0.98 -9.14 -2.39
CA PHE A 53 1.85 -10.02 -3.19
C PHE A 53 2.58 -9.33 -4.35
N GLY A 54 2.42 -8.01 -4.51
CA GLY A 54 2.95 -7.22 -5.64
C GLY A 54 4.37 -6.67 -5.48
#